data_AF-A0A3A5MI89-F1
#
_entry.id   AF-A0A3A5MI89-F1
#
_cell.length_a   1.000
_cell.length_b   1.000
_cell.length_c   1.000
_cell.angle_alpha   90.00
_cell.angle_beta   90.00
_cell.angle_gamma   90.00
#
_symmetry.space_group_name_H-M   'P 1'
#
loop_
_entity.id
_entity.type
_entity.pdbx_description
1 polymer ?
#
loop_
_entity_poly.entity_id
_entity_poly.type
_entity_poly.pdbx_seq_one_letter_code
_entity_poly.pdbx_strand_id
1 'polypeptide(L)'
;MDELTAFLEARLTEDEKAARTGNLPEEVWGARGWHDPERVLSECRTKRRLVLYATTQLDKSHGFEVLKLLALPWSARTDYRQEWRT
;
A
#
# COMPACT_ATOMS: atom_id res chain seq x y z
N MET A 1 -4.03 14.80 0.95
CA MET A 1 -2.83 14.26 0.26
C MET A 1 -1.85 13.75 1.30
N ASP A 2 -1.38 14.59 2.22
CA ASP A 2 -0.44 14.19 3.28
C ASP A 2 -0.94 13.03 4.15
N GLU A 3 -2.22 13.03 4.53
CA GLU A 3 -2.81 11.94 5.32
C GLU A 3 -2.87 10.61 4.56
N LEU A 4 -3.16 10.65 3.25
CA LEU A 4 -3.19 9.47 2.39
C LEU A 4 -1.78 8.94 2.14
N THR A 5 -0.79 9.83 1.96
CA THR A 5 0.63 9.47 1.89
C THR A 5 1.08 8.81 3.19
N ALA A 6 0.74 9.39 4.34
CA ALA A 6 1.06 8.81 5.65
C ALA A 6 0.43 7.43 5.86
N PHE A 7 -0.83 7.26 5.44
CA PHE A 7 -1.50 5.95 5.44
C PHE A 7 -0.75 4.93 4.57
N LEU A 8 -0.39 5.29 3.34
CA LEU A 8 0.35 4.42 2.43
C LEU A 8 1.73 4.03 3.00
N GLU A 9 2.48 4.97 3.56
CA GLU A 9 3.78 4.67 4.18
C GLU A 9 3.66 3.72 5.37
N ALA A 10 2.65 3.91 6.23
CA ALA A 10 2.38 3.01 7.34
C ALA A 10 2.05 1.59 6.85
N ARG A 11 1.20 1.46 5.82
CA ARG A 11 0.81 0.17 5.25
C ARG A 11 1.95 -0.54 4.54
N LEU A 12 2.75 0.18 3.76
CA LEU A 12 3.93 -0.38 3.10
C LEU A 12 4.99 -0.82 4.13
N THR A 13 5.08 -0.13 5.25
CA THR A 13 5.95 -0.53 6.36
C THR A 13 5.45 -1.80 7.06
N GLU A 14 4.15 -1.92 7.27
CA GLU A 14 3.53 -3.14 7.83
C GLU A 14 3.72 -4.34 6.91
N ASP A 15 3.43 -4.19 5.61
CA ASP A 15 3.60 -5.26 4.62
C ASP A 15 5.06 -5.69 4.49
N GLU A 16 6.00 -4.74 4.45
CA GLU A 16 7.43 -5.04 4.45
C GLU A 16 7.86 -5.78 5.72
N LYS A 17 7.39 -5.32 6.89
CA LYS A 17 7.69 -5.98 8.15
C LYS A 17 7.17 -7.42 8.14
N ALA A 18 5.94 -7.63 7.70
CA ALA A 18 5.33 -8.95 7.65
C ALA A 18 6.05 -9.89 6.66
N ALA A 19 6.46 -9.38 5.49
CA ALA A 19 7.27 -10.13 4.54
C ALA A 19 8.62 -10.55 5.13
N ARG A 20 9.30 -9.65 5.86
CA ARG A 20 10.61 -9.91 6.48
C ARG A 20 10.53 -10.90 7.64
N THR A 21 9.47 -10.85 8.45
CA THR A 21 9.32 -11.70 9.63
C THR A 21 8.61 -13.01 9.35
N GLY A 22 8.03 -13.16 8.15
CA GLY A 22 7.18 -14.31 7.82
C GLY A 22 5.88 -14.34 8.62
N ASN A 23 5.51 -13.26 9.29
CA ASN A 23 4.38 -13.19 10.22
C ASN A 23 3.21 -12.41 9.59
N LEU A 24 2.60 -13.00 8.55
CA LEU A 24 1.36 -12.50 7.97
C LEU A 24 0.16 -13.14 8.68
N PRO A 25 -0.90 -12.37 9.00
CA PRO A 25 -2.15 -12.93 9.53
C PRO A 25 -2.72 -13.99 8.58
N GLU A 26 -3.25 -15.06 9.16
CA GLU A 26 -3.85 -16.20 8.43
C GLU A 26 -4.98 -15.75 7.48
N GLU A 27 -5.65 -14.63 7.79
CA GLU A 27 -6.75 -14.05 6.99
C GLU A 27 -6.32 -13.39 5.67
N VAL A 28 -5.02 -13.15 5.45
CA VAL A 28 -4.49 -12.54 4.20
C VAL A 28 -4.45 -13.55 3.04
N TRP A 29 -4.70 -14.84 3.32
CA TRP A 29 -4.52 -15.90 2.35
C TRP A 29 -5.83 -16.34 1.72
N GLY A 30 -6.09 -15.80 0.52
CA GLY A 30 -6.93 -16.51 -0.44
C GLY A 30 -6.30 -17.86 -0.75
N ALA A 31 -6.96 -18.93 -0.33
CA ALA A 31 -6.80 -20.33 -0.76
C ALA A 31 -5.40 -20.75 -1.29
N ARG A 32 -4.59 -21.38 -0.43
CA ARG A 32 -3.41 -22.22 -0.77
C ARG A 32 -2.06 -21.53 -1.08
N GLY A 33 -1.53 -20.76 -0.14
CA GLY A 33 -0.11 -20.96 0.22
C GLY A 33 0.98 -20.43 -0.71
N TRP A 34 0.72 -19.44 -1.59
CA TRP A 34 1.83 -18.71 -2.24
C TRP A 34 2.13 -17.38 -1.54
N HIS A 35 3.12 -17.38 -0.65
CA HIS A 35 3.79 -16.17 -0.18
C HIS A 35 5.22 -16.19 -0.70
N ASP A 36 5.53 -15.19 -1.51
CA ASP A 36 6.87 -14.91 -1.98
C ASP A 36 7.31 -13.60 -1.31
N PRO A 37 8.09 -13.68 -0.21
CA PRO A 37 8.57 -12.50 0.50
C PRO A 37 9.32 -11.53 -0.41
N GLU A 38 10.09 -12.04 -1.38
CA GLU A 38 10.87 -11.20 -2.29
C GLU A 38 9.96 -10.45 -3.27
N ARG A 39 8.89 -11.10 -3.74
CA ARG A 39 7.83 -10.42 -4.51
C ARG A 39 7.18 -9.31 -3.70
N VAL A 40 6.80 -9.56 -2.44
CA VAL A 40 6.17 -8.54 -1.56
C VAL A 40 7.12 -7.37 -1.30
N LEU A 41 8.39 -7.64 -1.01
CA LEU A 41 9.40 -6.61 -0.83
C LEU A 41 9.61 -5.79 -2.12
N SER A 42 9.60 -6.44 -3.28
CA SER A 42 9.68 -5.77 -4.58
C SER A 42 8.48 -4.87 -4.85
N GLU A 43 7.28 -5.33 -4.54
CA GLU A 43 6.06 -4.51 -4.61
C GLU A 43 6.14 -3.31 -3.66
N CYS A 44 6.59 -3.49 -2.41
CA CYS A 44 6.73 -2.39 -1.45
C CYS A 44 7.68 -1.32 -1.97
N ARG A 45 8.85 -1.72 -2.50
CA ARG A 45 9.80 -0.81 -3.15
C ARG A 45 9.17 -0.05 -4.33
N THR A 46 8.38 -0.75 -5.14
CA THR A 46 7.72 -0.18 -6.33
C THR A 46 6.65 0.83 -5.92
N LYS A 47 5.80 0.49 -4.96
CA LYS A 47 4.73 1.37 -4.45
C LYS A 47 5.33 2.62 -3.79
N ARG A 48 6.44 2.54 -3.04
CA ARG A 48 7.15 3.73 -2.54
C ARG A 48 7.65 4.65 -3.66
N ARG A 49 8.16 4.09 -4.76
CA ARG A 49 8.54 4.90 -5.93
C ARG A 49 7.33 5.57 -6.59
N LEU A 50 6.19 4.90 -6.65
CA LEU A 50 4.95 5.48 -7.16
C LEU A 50 4.41 6.59 -6.24
N VAL A 51 4.49 6.42 -4.92
CA VAL A 51 4.14 7.48 -3.95
C VAL A 51 5.03 8.71 -4.15
N LEU A 52 6.35 8.51 -4.30
CA LEU A 52 7.27 9.62 -4.59
C LEU A 52 6.95 10.29 -5.93
N TYR A 53 6.71 9.51 -6.98
CA TYR A 53 6.34 10.03 -8.29
C TYR A 53 5.04 10.85 -8.23
N ALA A 54 4.01 10.32 -7.57
CA ALA A 54 2.72 10.99 -7.43
C ALA A 54 2.80 12.30 -6.64
N THR A 55 3.69 12.38 -5.64
CA THR A 55 3.82 13.56 -4.78
C THR A 55 4.78 14.61 -5.33
N THR A 56 5.71 14.24 -6.22
CA THR A 56 6.76 15.16 -6.69
C THR A 56 6.74 15.46 -8.19
N GLN A 57 6.14 14.59 -9.01
CA GLN A 57 6.20 14.71 -10.47
C GLN A 57 4.83 14.93 -11.13
N LEU A 58 3.74 14.59 -10.44
CA LEU A 58 2.38 14.81 -10.94
C LEU A 58 1.81 16.11 -10.35
N ASP A 59 0.89 16.73 -11.08
CA ASP A 59 0.04 17.75 -10.47
C ASP A 59 -0.83 17.13 -9.37
N LYS A 60 -1.35 18.00 -8.50
CA LYS A 60 -2.09 17.58 -7.30
C LYS A 60 -3.29 16.68 -7.61
N SER A 61 -3.97 16.88 -8.75
CA SER A 61 -5.14 16.08 -9.11
C SER A 61 -4.72 14.66 -9.48
N HIS A 62 -3.82 14.51 -10.45
CA HIS A 62 -3.37 13.19 -10.89
C HIS A 62 -2.57 12.47 -9.80
N GLY A 63 -1.76 13.19 -9.03
CA GLY A 63 -1.05 12.64 -7.88
C GLY A 63 -2.03 12.07 -6.84
N PHE A 64 -3.11 12.77 -6.54
CA PHE A 64 -4.10 12.29 -5.58
C PHE A 64 -4.81 11.02 -6.06
N GLU A 65 -5.20 10.95 -7.34
CA GLU A 65 -5.83 9.76 -7.92
C GLU A 65 -4.89 8.53 -7.91
N VAL A 66 -3.61 8.70 -8.21
CA VAL A 66 -2.63 7.61 -8.09
C VAL A 66 -2.54 7.10 -6.65
N LEU A 67 -2.52 8.00 -5.66
CA LEU A 67 -2.46 7.60 -4.25
C LEU A 67 -3.72 6.84 -3.81
N LYS A 68 -4.91 7.22 -4.31
CA LYS A 68 -6.17 6.51 -4.02
C LYS A 68 -6.15 5.09 -4.58
N LEU A 69 -5.72 4.92 -5.83
CA LEU A 69 -5.55 3.61 -6.46
C LEU A 69 -4.56 2.72 -5.69
N LEU A 70 -3.44 3.29 -5.23
CA LEU A 70 -2.47 2.56 -4.42
C LEU A 70 -3.05 2.10 -3.07
N ALA A 71 -4.03 2.82 -2.51
CA ALA A 71 -4.60 2.52 -1.21
C ALA A 71 -5.69 1.43 -1.23
N LEU A 72 -6.23 1.09 -2.41
CA LEU A 72 -7.32 0.11 -2.57
C LEU A 72 -7.08 -1.28 -1.91
N PRO A 73 -5.86 -1.85 -1.91
CA PRO A 73 -5.60 -3.13 -1.25
C PRO A 73 -5.95 -3.13 0.24
N TRP A 74 -5.90 -1.97 0.89
CA TRP A 74 -6.20 -1.81 2.32
C TRP A 74 -7.60 -1.23 2.59
N SER A 75 -8.50 -1.24 1.60
CA SER A 75 -9.86 -0.67 1.72
C SER A 75 -10.77 -1.38 2.73
N ALA A 76 -10.39 -2.57 3.21
CA ALA A 76 -11.09 -3.29 4.27
C ALA A 76 -10.61 -2.92 5.69
N ARG A 77 -9.58 -2.09 5.83
CA ARG A 77 -9.04 -1.71 7.15
C ARG A 77 -9.88 -0.63 7.81
N THR A 78 -9.92 -0.65 9.14
CA THR A 78 -10.73 0.27 9.95
C THR A 78 -10.27 1.72 9.88
N ASP A 79 -8.98 1.95 9.65
CA ASP A 79 -8.37 3.27 9.51
C ASP A 79 -8.32 3.76 8.04
N TYR A 80 -8.87 2.98 7.10
CA TYR A 80 -9.08 3.42 5.73
C TYR A 80 -10.28 4.36 5.64
N ARG A 81 -10.10 5.53 5.02
CA ARG A 81 -11.20 6.49 4.83
C ARG A 81 -11.94 6.22 3.53
N GLN A 82 -13.29 6.23 3.58
CA GLN A 82 -14.13 5.96 2.41
C GLN A 82 -13.93 6.97 1.27
N GLU A 83 -13.53 8.21 1.59
CA GLU A 83 -13.20 9.26 0.61
C GLU A 83 -12.03 8.89 -0.32
N TRP A 84 -11.20 7.91 0.04
CA TRP A 84 -10.09 7.43 -0.77
C TRP A 84 -10.49 6.34 -1.77
N ARG A 85 -11.74 5.88 -1.72
CA ARG A 85 -12.24 4.78 -2.57
C ARG A 85 -12.72 5.22 -3.95
N THR A 86 -12.96 6.52 -4.11
CA THR A 86 -13.57 7.12 -5.29
C THR A 86 -12.57 7.42 -6.39
#